data_AF-A0A1H9YS11-F1
#
_entry.id   AF-A0A1H9YS11-F1
#
_cell.length_a   1.000
_cell.length_b   1.000
_cell.length_c   1.000
_cell.angle_alpha   90.00
_cell.angle_beta   90.00
_cell.angle_gamma   90.00
#
_symmetry.space_group_name_H-M   'P 1'
#
loop_
_entity.id
_entity.type
_entity.pdbx_description
1 polymer ?
#
loop_
_entity_poly.entity_id
_entity_poly.type
_entity_poly.pdbx_seq_one_letter_code
_entity_poly.pdbx_strand_id
1 'polypeptide(L)'
;MLYPVFKNRKGFTLIEIMIALALVGMVITVAISLVIYGNSLFGISNNQFHLQSEARFTMDTITQEVRKATELKIMSVADCEAEKDSQNYNYIYLKDGVIYHSIYNETTSTRTEKIVTNSVSNIGIVFSKALNSTNTLRIKITVEENAQSYIAETQITLLNFKLMRPKSTVQGNDSDLAIRYRNLLIAE
;
A
#
# COMPACT_ATOMS: atom_id res chain seq x y z
N MET A 1 73.41 14.72 32.58
CA MET A 1 72.41 13.94 33.34
C MET A 1 71.34 13.45 32.37
N LEU A 2 71.24 12.14 32.14
CA LEU A 2 70.19 11.51 31.34
C LEU A 2 69.77 10.25 32.13
N TYR A 3 68.55 10.26 32.67
CA TYR A 3 68.00 9.11 33.39
C TYR A 3 67.63 8.00 32.40
N PRO A 4 68.03 6.74 32.63
CA PRO A 4 67.61 5.66 31.75
C PRO A 4 66.14 5.32 32.01
N VAL A 5 65.33 5.42 30.96
CA VAL A 5 63.95 4.91 30.95
C VAL A 5 64.02 3.39 30.90
N PHE A 6 63.70 2.71 32.01
CA PHE A 6 63.61 1.25 32.04
C PHE A 6 62.41 0.78 31.20
N LYS A 7 62.70 0.19 30.03
CA LYS A 7 61.69 -0.43 29.17
C LYS A 7 61.37 -1.83 29.69
N ASN A 8 60.25 -1.96 30.41
CA ASN A 8 59.80 -3.23 30.98
C ASN A 8 59.40 -4.21 29.86
N ARG A 9 60.18 -5.26 29.63
CA ARG A 9 59.89 -6.32 28.64
C ARG A 9 59.19 -7.49 29.33
N LYS A 10 57.89 -7.34 29.63
CA LYS A 10 57.06 -8.47 30.05
C LYS A 10 56.40 -9.09 28.82
N GLY A 11 56.66 -10.37 28.57
CA GLY A 11 55.95 -11.16 27.55
C GLY A 11 54.64 -11.71 28.10
N PHE A 12 53.72 -12.08 27.21
CA PHE A 12 52.48 -12.75 27.58
C PHE A 12 52.75 -14.20 27.96
N THR A 13 52.13 -14.66 29.03
CA THR A 13 52.13 -16.08 29.40
C THR A 13 51.17 -16.85 28.49
N LEU A 14 51.43 -18.16 28.32
CA LEU A 14 50.59 -19.02 27.50
C LEU A 14 49.12 -19.02 27.99
N ILE A 15 48.92 -19.02 29.31
CA ILE A 15 47.59 -19.03 29.92
C ILE A 15 46.82 -17.73 29.65
N GLU A 16 47.49 -16.57 29.65
CA GLU A 16 46.86 -15.29 29.30
C GLU A 16 46.37 -15.28 27.86
N ILE A 17 47.14 -15.84 26.93
CA ILE A 17 46.74 -15.97 25.51
C ILE A 17 45.54 -16.92 25.37
N MET A 18 45.52 -18.03 26.10
CA MET A 18 44.39 -18.98 26.06
C MET A 18 43.10 -18.35 26.59
N ILE A 19 43.16 -17.64 27.71
CA ILE A 19 42.00 -16.95 28.30
C ILE A 19 41.53 -15.83 27.37
N ALA A 20 42.45 -15.03 26.81
CA ALA A 20 42.10 -13.98 25.87
C ALA A 20 41.41 -14.54 24.61
N LEU A 21 41.91 -15.63 24.05
CA LEU A 21 41.29 -16.30 22.90
C LEU A 21 39.89 -16.84 23.22
N ALA A 22 39.72 -17.45 24.39
CA ALA A 22 38.42 -17.95 24.84
C ALA A 22 37.38 -16.82 24.97
N LEU A 23 37.78 -15.69 25.56
CA LEU A 23 36.93 -14.50 25.71
C LEU A 23 36.59 -13.88 24.35
N VAL A 24 37.58 -13.75 23.45
CA VAL A 24 37.37 -13.22 22.10
C VAL A 24 36.41 -14.11 21.31
N GLY A 25 36.56 -15.43 21.38
CA GLY A 25 35.64 -16.38 20.72
C GLY A 25 34.20 -16.24 21.21
N MET A 26 34.00 -16.05 22.52
CA MET A 26 32.69 -15.80 23.10
C MET A 26 32.08 -14.49 22.58
N VAL A 27 32.86 -13.41 22.55
CA VAL A 27 32.41 -12.10 22.05
C VAL A 27 32.04 -12.16 20.57
N ILE A 28 32.86 -12.82 19.74
CA ILE A 28 32.60 -12.96 18.29
C ILE A 28 31.30 -13.72 18.05
N THR A 29 31.04 -14.78 18.81
CA THR A 29 29.81 -15.58 18.66
C THR A 29 28.55 -14.74 18.92
N VAL A 30 28.58 -13.91 19.96
CA VAL A 30 27.48 -12.97 20.28
C VAL A 30 27.33 -11.92 19.18
N ALA A 31 28.45 -11.35 18.69
CA ALA A 31 28.43 -10.34 17.65
C ALA A 31 27.83 -10.87 16.34
N ILE A 32 28.23 -12.07 15.89
CA ILE A 32 27.70 -12.70 14.68
C ILE A 32 26.20 -12.96 14.82
N SER A 33 25.76 -13.46 15.98
CA SER A 33 24.34 -13.73 16.24
C SER A 33 23.49 -12.47 16.13
N LEU A 34 23.99 -11.35 16.66
CA LEU A 34 23.32 -10.06 16.58
C LEU A 34 23.22 -9.53 15.13
N VAL A 35 24.27 -9.72 14.33
CA VAL A 35 24.27 -9.31 12.91
C VAL A 35 23.25 -10.12 12.11
N ILE A 36 23.21 -11.45 12.28
CA ILE A 36 22.25 -12.32 11.58
C ILE A 36 20.82 -11.95 11.95
N TYR A 37 20.56 -11.78 13.25
CA TYR A 37 19.25 -11.38 13.74
C TYR A 37 18.85 -9.99 13.22
N GLY A 38 19.76 -9.01 13.27
CA GLY A 38 19.53 -7.67 12.73
C GLY A 38 19.12 -7.71 11.25
N ASN A 39 19.86 -8.43 10.41
CA ASN A 39 19.54 -8.56 8.98
C ASN A 39 18.15 -9.18 8.74
N SER A 40 17.78 -10.20 9.52
CA SER A 40 16.45 -10.81 9.40
C SER A 40 15.32 -9.85 9.79
N LEU A 41 15.52 -9.06 10.84
CA LEU A 41 14.57 -8.03 11.26
C LEU A 41 14.43 -6.91 10.23
N PHE A 42 15.54 -6.49 9.62
CA PHE A 42 15.52 -5.49 8.55
C PHE A 42 14.74 -6.00 7.34
N GLY A 43 14.95 -7.25 6.92
CA GLY A 43 14.20 -7.86 5.82
C GLY A 43 12.69 -7.88 6.07
N ILE A 44 12.27 -8.34 7.25
CA ILE A 44 10.86 -8.37 7.68
C ILE A 44 10.25 -6.96 7.70
N SER A 45 10.96 -6.00 8.30
CA SER A 45 10.49 -4.62 8.42
C SER A 45 10.37 -3.94 7.06
N ASN A 46 11.32 -4.20 6.17
CA ASN A 46 11.30 -3.67 4.82
C ASN A 46 10.11 -4.21 4.02
N ASN A 47 9.84 -5.53 4.10
CA ASN A 47 8.67 -6.13 3.44
C ASN A 47 7.36 -5.54 3.96
N GLN A 48 7.22 -5.41 5.29
CA GLN A 48 6.05 -4.80 5.91
C GLN A 48 5.88 -3.33 5.49
N PHE A 49 6.98 -2.57 5.35
CA PHE A 49 6.95 -1.19 4.86
C PHE A 49 6.48 -1.12 3.40
N HIS A 50 6.96 -2.02 2.53
CA HIS A 50 6.51 -2.10 1.14
C HIS A 50 5.01 -2.36 1.03
N LEU A 51 4.48 -3.34 1.77
CA LEU A 51 3.04 -3.63 1.82
C LEU A 51 2.21 -2.42 2.26
N GLN A 52 2.67 -1.70 3.28
CA GLN A 52 2.00 -0.49 3.77
C GLN A 52 2.02 0.64 2.75
N SER A 53 3.18 0.87 2.13
CA SER A 53 3.37 1.91 1.13
C SER A 53 2.46 1.67 -0.07
N GLU A 54 2.41 0.44 -0.57
CA GLU A 54 1.57 0.06 -1.72
C GLU A 54 0.07 0.27 -1.44
N ALA A 55 -0.41 -0.20 -0.29
CA ALA A 55 -1.80 -0.05 0.10
C ALA A 55 -2.19 1.42 0.21
N ARG A 56 -1.31 2.26 0.78
CA ARG A 56 -1.54 3.70 0.93
C ARG A 56 -1.51 4.43 -0.40
N PHE A 57 -0.54 4.13 -1.25
CA PHE A 57 -0.46 4.70 -2.59
C PHE A 57 -1.74 4.42 -3.37
N THR A 58 -2.16 3.15 -3.43
CA THR A 58 -3.39 2.73 -4.10
C THR A 58 -4.61 3.43 -3.49
N MET A 59 -4.69 3.49 -2.15
CA MET A 59 -5.78 4.16 -1.44
C MET A 59 -5.87 5.64 -1.79
N ASP A 60 -4.73 6.33 -1.79
CA ASP A 60 -4.66 7.77 -2.06
C ASP A 60 -5.03 8.07 -3.51
N THR A 61 -4.53 7.27 -4.46
CA THR A 61 -4.90 7.40 -5.88
C THR A 61 -6.40 7.26 -6.07
N ILE A 62 -7.00 6.18 -5.56
CA ILE A 62 -8.45 5.95 -5.70
C ILE A 62 -9.23 7.06 -4.99
N THR A 63 -8.82 7.44 -3.78
CA THR A 63 -9.48 8.49 -2.99
C THR A 63 -9.50 9.82 -3.73
N GLN A 64 -8.40 10.22 -4.35
CA GLN A 64 -8.30 11.47 -5.11
C GLN A 64 -9.25 11.47 -6.31
N GLU A 65 -9.34 10.34 -7.01
CA GLU A 65 -10.23 10.16 -8.16
C GLU A 65 -11.71 10.22 -7.78
N VAL A 66 -12.12 9.47 -6.74
CA VAL A 66 -13.55 9.36 -6.39
C VAL A 66 -14.06 10.55 -5.58
N ARG A 67 -13.21 11.28 -4.85
CA ARG A 67 -13.66 12.38 -3.98
C ARG A 67 -14.42 13.48 -4.73
N LYS A 68 -14.10 13.67 -6.01
CA LYS A 68 -14.73 14.66 -6.91
C LYS A 68 -15.88 14.08 -7.75
N ALA A 69 -16.30 12.85 -7.48
CA ALA A 69 -17.36 12.21 -8.24
C ALA A 69 -18.71 12.93 -8.03
N THR A 70 -19.47 13.10 -9.12
CA THR A 70 -20.86 13.60 -9.14
C THR A 70 -21.88 12.47 -9.10
N GLU A 71 -21.48 11.30 -9.61
CA GLU A 71 -22.23 10.06 -9.62
C GLU A 71 -21.28 8.92 -9.22
N LEU A 72 -21.75 7.98 -8.40
CA LEU A 72 -21.00 6.79 -8.03
C LEU A 72 -21.95 5.61 -7.78
N LYS A 73 -21.63 4.47 -8.37
CA LYS A 73 -22.36 3.20 -8.25
C LYS A 73 -21.38 2.09 -7.89
N ILE A 74 -21.67 1.34 -6.84
CA ILE A 74 -20.96 0.09 -6.49
C ILE A 74 -21.61 -1.06 -7.26
N MET A 75 -20.81 -1.90 -7.91
CA MET A 75 -21.30 -2.95 -8.79
C MET A 75 -20.35 -4.13 -8.85
N SER A 76 -20.81 -5.24 -9.43
CA SER A 76 -19.96 -6.42 -9.62
C SER A 76 -18.95 -6.19 -10.73
N VAL A 77 -17.84 -6.94 -10.69
CA VAL A 77 -16.83 -6.90 -11.75
C VAL A 77 -17.44 -7.35 -13.08
N ALA A 78 -18.33 -8.34 -13.08
CA ALA A 78 -19.01 -8.81 -14.28
C ALA A 78 -19.89 -7.73 -14.92
N ASP A 79 -20.68 -7.00 -14.13
CA ASP A 79 -21.48 -5.88 -14.63
C ASP A 79 -20.57 -4.75 -15.16
N CYS A 80 -19.44 -4.51 -14.49
CA CYS A 80 -18.46 -3.50 -14.90
C CYS A 80 -17.87 -3.85 -16.27
N GLU A 81 -17.44 -5.10 -16.48
CA GLU A 81 -16.91 -5.54 -17.77
C GLU A 81 -17.94 -5.48 -18.89
N ALA A 82 -19.21 -5.79 -18.61
CA ALA A 82 -20.29 -5.68 -19.59
C ALA A 82 -20.63 -4.22 -19.95
N GLU A 83 -20.54 -3.30 -18.99
CA GLU A 83 -20.92 -1.89 -19.18
C GLU A 83 -19.79 -1.02 -19.74
N LYS A 84 -18.52 -1.28 -19.36
CA LYS A 84 -17.40 -0.32 -19.53
C LYS A 84 -17.19 0.17 -20.96
N ASP A 85 -17.36 -0.71 -21.95
CA ASP A 85 -17.05 -0.38 -23.34
C ASP A 85 -18.21 0.35 -24.05
N SER A 86 -19.39 0.36 -23.43
CA SER A 86 -20.61 0.95 -24.01
C SER A 86 -21.02 2.28 -23.36
N GLN A 87 -20.40 2.64 -22.24
CA GLN A 87 -20.83 3.78 -21.42
C GLN A 87 -19.70 4.76 -21.11
N ASN A 88 -20.08 6.03 -21.00
CA ASN A 88 -19.17 7.17 -20.78
C ASN A 88 -19.00 7.42 -19.28
N TYR A 89 -18.45 6.44 -18.59
CA TYR A 89 -18.10 6.51 -17.17
C TYR A 89 -16.66 6.06 -16.93
N ASN A 90 -16.11 6.47 -15.80
CA ASN A 90 -14.87 5.94 -15.26
C ASN A 90 -15.19 4.74 -14.38
N TYR A 91 -14.28 3.77 -14.38
CA TYR A 91 -14.43 2.53 -13.62
C TYR A 91 -13.17 2.23 -12.84
N ILE A 92 -13.32 1.77 -11.61
CA ILE A 92 -12.24 1.16 -10.84
C ILE A 92 -12.71 -0.22 -10.40
N TYR A 93 -11.94 -1.25 -10.71
CA TYR A 93 -12.34 -2.63 -10.46
C TYR A 93 -11.14 -3.53 -10.21
N LEU A 94 -11.36 -4.57 -9.39
CA LEU A 94 -10.39 -5.63 -9.17
C LEU A 94 -10.58 -6.76 -10.18
N LYS A 95 -9.53 -7.15 -10.88
CA LYS A 95 -9.51 -8.33 -11.73
C LYS A 95 -8.15 -9.01 -11.64
N ASP A 96 -8.16 -10.34 -11.47
CA ASP A 96 -6.95 -11.17 -11.43
C ASP A 96 -5.89 -10.67 -10.42
N GLY A 97 -6.33 -10.14 -9.27
CA GLY A 97 -5.45 -9.60 -8.22
C GLY A 97 -4.78 -8.26 -8.58
N VAL A 98 -5.28 -7.57 -9.60
CA VAL A 98 -4.82 -6.26 -10.08
C VAL A 98 -5.99 -5.27 -10.08
N ILE A 99 -5.72 -4.04 -9.63
CA ILE A 99 -6.72 -2.96 -9.66
C ILE A 99 -6.55 -2.16 -10.94
N TYR A 100 -7.59 -2.14 -11.75
CA TYR A 100 -7.66 -1.37 -12.98
C TYR A 100 -8.44 -0.08 -12.75
N HIS A 101 -7.96 0.99 -13.38
CA HIS A 101 -8.64 2.26 -13.49
C HIS A 101 -8.87 2.56 -14.97
N SER A 102 -10.13 2.43 -15.39
CA SER A 102 -10.58 2.69 -16.75
C SER A 102 -11.15 4.10 -16.84
N ILE A 103 -10.46 4.98 -17.56
CA ILE A 103 -10.79 6.39 -17.71
C ILE A 103 -11.39 6.60 -19.09
N TYR A 104 -12.58 7.21 -19.15
CA TYR A 104 -13.18 7.66 -20.39
C TYR A 104 -12.87 9.14 -20.62
N ASN A 105 -12.32 9.48 -21.78
CA ASN A 105 -12.08 10.85 -22.20
C ASN A 105 -13.20 11.27 -23.16
N GLU A 106 -14.06 12.20 -22.73
CA GLU A 106 -15.18 12.68 -23.54
C GLU A 106 -14.72 13.45 -24.78
N THR A 107 -13.61 14.19 -24.69
CA THR A 107 -13.07 15.02 -25.79
C THR A 107 -12.57 14.16 -26.94
N THR A 108 -11.85 13.09 -26.64
CA THR A 108 -11.30 12.18 -27.66
C THR A 108 -12.20 10.98 -27.94
N SER A 109 -13.26 10.78 -27.13
CA SER A 109 -14.11 9.60 -27.16
C SER A 109 -13.30 8.29 -27.07
N THR A 110 -12.22 8.31 -26.28
CA THR A 110 -11.34 7.15 -26.08
C THR A 110 -11.32 6.71 -24.62
N ARG A 111 -11.06 5.42 -24.43
CA ARG A 111 -10.90 4.81 -23.11
C ARG A 111 -9.44 4.42 -22.90
N THR A 112 -8.91 4.78 -21.74
CA THR A 112 -7.56 4.40 -21.30
C THR A 112 -7.68 3.57 -20.04
N GLU A 113 -6.99 2.43 -20.01
CA GLU A 113 -6.92 1.59 -18.84
C GLU A 113 -5.54 1.69 -18.21
N LYS A 114 -5.51 1.95 -16.90
CA LYS A 114 -4.30 2.08 -16.11
C LYS A 114 -4.33 1.08 -14.97
N ILE A 115 -3.17 0.49 -14.68
CA ILE A 115 -2.98 -0.27 -13.46
C ILE A 115 -2.72 0.73 -12.33
N VAL A 116 -3.46 0.59 -11.23
CA VAL A 116 -3.36 1.48 -10.06
C VAL A 116 -2.25 1.01 -9.10
N THR A 117 -1.91 -0.27 -9.16
CA THR A 117 -0.86 -0.87 -8.33
C THR A 117 0.53 -0.71 -8.94
N ASN A 118 1.53 -0.58 -8.09
CA ASN A 118 2.90 -0.38 -8.49
C ASN A 118 3.67 -1.70 -8.63
N SER A 119 3.45 -2.72 -7.79
CA SER A 119 4.30 -3.94 -7.84
C SER A 119 3.84 -5.23 -7.13
N VAL A 120 2.67 -5.30 -6.46
CA VAL A 120 2.40 -6.47 -5.59
C VAL A 120 1.57 -7.56 -6.27
N SER A 121 2.01 -8.81 -6.11
CA SER A 121 1.22 -10.00 -6.42
C SER A 121 0.17 -10.21 -5.33
N ASN A 122 -1.10 -10.05 -5.69
CA ASN A 122 -2.28 -10.25 -4.84
C ASN A 122 -2.69 -9.03 -3.98
N ILE A 123 -3.27 -8.03 -4.64
CA ILE A 123 -4.04 -6.97 -3.99
C ILE A 123 -5.53 -7.30 -4.01
N GLY A 124 -6.24 -6.95 -2.94
CA GLY A 124 -7.68 -6.96 -2.84
C GLY A 124 -8.20 -5.54 -2.59
N ILE A 125 -9.37 -5.23 -3.16
CA ILE A 125 -10.10 -4.00 -2.86
C ILE A 125 -11.58 -4.31 -2.69
N VAL A 126 -12.20 -3.66 -1.72
CA VAL A 126 -13.64 -3.71 -1.48
C VAL A 126 -14.16 -2.29 -1.30
N PHE A 127 -15.18 -1.96 -2.08
CA PHE A 127 -15.96 -0.75 -1.99
C PHE A 127 -17.26 -1.06 -1.25
N SER A 128 -17.65 -0.20 -0.31
CA SER A 128 -18.90 -0.38 0.42
C SER A 128 -19.57 0.94 0.77
N LYS A 129 -20.89 0.93 0.90
CA LYS A 129 -21.63 2.08 1.41
C LYS A 129 -21.28 2.30 2.88
N ALA A 130 -21.11 3.54 3.29
CA ALA A 130 -20.98 3.86 4.70
C ALA A 130 -22.33 3.75 5.41
N LEU A 131 -22.33 3.21 6.63
CA LEU A 131 -23.51 3.18 7.48
C LEU A 131 -23.99 4.60 7.78
N ASN A 132 -25.31 4.82 7.71
CA ASN A 132 -25.96 6.10 8.03
C ASN A 132 -25.46 7.31 7.21
N SER A 133 -24.82 7.10 6.06
CA SER A 133 -24.42 8.15 5.14
C SER A 133 -24.77 7.78 3.71
N THR A 134 -25.38 8.73 2.99
CA THR A 134 -25.76 8.54 1.59
C THR A 134 -24.68 9.00 0.61
N ASN A 135 -23.67 9.73 1.08
CA ASN A 135 -22.61 10.33 0.25
C ASN A 135 -21.20 9.95 0.70
N THR A 136 -21.06 8.94 1.54
CA THR A 136 -19.75 8.45 2.00
C THR A 136 -19.51 7.05 1.44
N LEU A 137 -18.37 6.90 0.77
CA LEU A 137 -17.86 5.62 0.29
C LEU A 137 -16.81 5.10 1.26
N ARG A 138 -16.89 3.82 1.61
CA ARG A 138 -15.84 3.10 2.34
C ARG A 138 -15.00 2.30 1.35
N ILE A 139 -13.69 2.36 1.52
CA ILE A 139 -12.73 1.60 0.71
C ILE A 139 -11.85 0.80 1.67
N LYS A 140 -11.73 -0.50 1.41
CA LYS A 140 -10.81 -1.40 2.10
C LYS A 140 -9.85 -1.98 1.07
N ILE A 141 -8.55 -1.82 1.29
CA ILE A 141 -7.49 -2.41 0.47
C ILE A 141 -6.75 -3.43 1.33
N THR A 142 -6.50 -4.60 0.76
CA THR A 142 -5.72 -5.68 1.38
C THR A 142 -4.57 -6.00 0.45
N VAL A 143 -3.35 -6.00 0.97
CA VAL A 143 -2.14 -6.36 0.20
C VAL A 143 -1.49 -7.53 0.91
N GLU A 144 -1.19 -8.60 0.18
CA GLU A 144 -0.61 -9.82 0.73
C GLU A 144 0.66 -10.20 -0.02
N GLU A 145 1.74 -10.48 0.69
CA GLU A 145 3.00 -10.96 0.11
C GLU A 145 3.74 -11.85 1.11
N ASN A 146 4.21 -13.03 0.66
CA ASN A 146 5.06 -13.93 1.45
C ASN A 146 4.57 -14.16 2.90
N ALA A 147 3.28 -14.47 3.07
CA ALA A 147 2.58 -14.68 4.34
C ALA A 147 2.43 -13.45 5.26
N GLN A 148 2.88 -12.27 4.83
CA GLN A 148 2.56 -10.99 5.46
C GLN A 148 1.35 -10.36 4.76
N SER A 149 0.54 -9.64 5.53
CA SER A 149 -0.58 -8.89 4.99
C SER A 149 -0.65 -7.50 5.62
N TYR A 150 -1.20 -6.56 4.87
CA TYR A 150 -1.55 -5.24 5.37
C TYR A 150 -2.93 -4.83 4.86
N ILE A 151 -3.71 -4.22 5.75
CA ILE A 151 -5.05 -3.73 5.46
C ILE A 151 -5.09 -2.23 5.69
N ALA A 152 -5.49 -1.48 4.67
CA ALA A 152 -5.82 -0.06 4.76
C ALA A 152 -7.34 0.11 4.58
N GLU A 153 -7.99 0.85 5.49
CA GLU A 153 -9.42 1.17 5.38
C GLU A 153 -9.62 2.67 5.54
N THR A 154 -10.49 3.25 4.71
CA THR A 154 -10.86 4.67 4.78
C THR A 154 -12.32 4.89 4.45
N GLN A 155 -12.85 6.04 4.88
CA GLN A 155 -14.16 6.54 4.49
C GLN A 155 -14.03 7.92 3.88
N ILE A 156 -14.63 8.11 2.71
CA ILE A 156 -14.49 9.32 1.90
C ILE A 156 -15.86 9.89 1.63
N THR A 157 -16.06 11.14 2.04
CA THR A 157 -17.25 11.91 1.67
C THR A 157 -17.09 12.45 0.26
N LEU A 158 -18.03 12.11 -0.62
CA LEU A 158 -18.09 12.53 -2.01
C LEU A 158 -18.56 13.99 -2.08
N LEU A 159 -17.63 14.91 -2.33
CA LEU A 159 -17.84 16.33 -2.09
C LEU A 159 -18.86 16.96 -3.05
N ASN A 160 -18.97 16.43 -4.26
CA ASN A 160 -19.87 16.98 -5.27
C ASN A 160 -21.31 16.45 -5.15
N PHE A 161 -21.56 15.38 -4.38
CA PHE A 161 -22.92 14.83 -4.22
C PHE A 161 -23.90 15.81 -3.59
N LYS A 162 -23.42 16.64 -2.65
CA LYS A 162 -24.24 17.69 -2.02
C LYS A 162 -24.55 18.87 -2.95
N LEU A 163 -23.82 19.00 -4.05
CA LEU A 163 -23.97 20.09 -5.03
C LEU A 163 -24.96 19.72 -6.15
N MET A 164 -25.18 18.42 -6.38
CA MET A 164 -26.12 17.92 -7.37
C MET A 164 -27.58 18.18 -6.98
N ARG A 165 -28.45 18.39 -7.98
CA ARG A 165 -29.89 18.58 -7.81
C ARG A 165 -30.66 17.62 -8.74
N PRO A 166 -31.39 16.61 -8.20
CA PRO A 166 -31.48 16.25 -6.77
C PRO A 166 -30.14 15.78 -6.20
N LYS A 167 -30.01 15.76 -4.86
CA LYS A 167 -28.78 15.32 -4.18
C LYS A 167 -28.44 13.88 -4.61
N SER A 168 -27.20 13.67 -5.06
CA SER A 168 -26.72 12.34 -5.41
C SER A 168 -26.51 11.49 -4.16
N THR A 169 -26.65 10.17 -4.32
CA THR A 169 -26.35 9.17 -3.30
C THR A 169 -25.53 8.03 -3.88
N VAL A 170 -24.81 7.28 -3.04
CA VAL A 170 -24.05 6.12 -3.50
C VAL A 170 -25.03 5.03 -3.90
N GLN A 171 -25.02 4.65 -5.18
CA GLN A 171 -25.97 3.70 -5.76
C GLN A 171 -25.39 2.29 -5.85
N GLY A 172 -26.24 1.32 -6.20
CA GLY A 172 -25.84 -0.06 -6.47
C GLY A 172 -25.71 -0.92 -5.22
N ASN A 173 -24.79 -1.88 -5.26
CA ASN A 173 -24.61 -2.89 -4.21
C ASN A 173 -24.11 -2.27 -2.90
N ASP A 174 -24.35 -2.93 -1.77
CA ASP A 174 -23.87 -2.42 -0.46
C ASP A 174 -22.37 -2.61 -0.28
N SER A 175 -21.82 -3.67 -0.89
CA SER A 175 -20.39 -3.95 -0.95
C SER A 175 -20.05 -4.72 -2.21
N ASP A 176 -18.98 -4.35 -2.91
CA ASP A 176 -18.50 -5.05 -4.10
C ASP A 176 -17.04 -4.67 -4.45
N LEU A 177 -16.50 -5.30 -5.50
CA LEU A 177 -15.10 -5.15 -5.93
C LEU A 177 -14.93 -4.15 -7.08
N ALA A 178 -16.03 -3.57 -7.59
CA ALA A 178 -15.99 -2.56 -8.64
C ALA A 178 -16.86 -1.35 -8.33
N ILE A 179 -16.46 -0.20 -8.86
CA ILE A 179 -17.22 1.04 -8.86
C ILE A 179 -17.23 1.66 -10.24
N ARG A 180 -18.35 2.30 -10.56
CA ARG A 180 -18.52 3.21 -11.68
C ARG A 180 -18.73 4.61 -11.14
N TYR A 181 -18.06 5.61 -11.71
CA TYR A 181 -18.22 7.00 -11.29
C TYR A 181 -18.03 7.98 -12.45
N ARG A 182 -18.52 9.21 -12.24
CA ARG A 182 -18.35 10.34 -13.16
C ARG A 182 -17.78 11.53 -12.40
N ASN A 183 -16.81 12.21 -13.00
CA ASN A 183 -16.28 13.47 -12.49
C ASN A 183 -16.89 14.65 -13.25
N LEU A 184 -16.98 15.80 -12.59
CA LEU A 184 -17.35 17.05 -13.24
C LEU A 184 -16.24 17.42 -14.23
N LEU A 185 -16.58 17.63 -15.51
CA LEU A 185 -15.66 18.22 -16.48
C LEU A 185 -15.26 19.60 -15.95
N ILE A 186 -14.00 19.72 -15.53
CA ILE A 186 -13.40 21.03 -15.41
C ILE A 186 -12.89 21.31 -16.83
N ALA A 187 -13.54 22.22 -17.53
CA ALA A 187 -12.95 22.79 -18.74
C ALA A 187 -11.61 23.40 -18.29
N GLU A 188 -10.50 22.80 -18.73
CA GLU A 188 -9.17 23.42 -18.65
C GLU A 188 -9.11 24.65 -19.57
#